data_AF-A0A380CQ47-F1
#
_entry.id   AF-A0A380CQ47-F1
#
_cell.length_a   1.000
_cell.length_b   1.000
_cell.length_c   1.000
_cell.angle_alpha   90.00
_cell.angle_beta   90.00
_cell.angle_gamma   90.00
#
_symmetry.space_group_name_H-M   'P 1'
#
loop_
_entity.id
_entity.type
_entity.pdbx_description
1 polymer ?
#
loop_
_entity_poly.entity_id
_entity_poly.type
_entity_poly.pdbx_seq_one_letter_code
_entity_poly.pdbx_strand_id
1 'polypeptide(L)' 'MTLSKQKMKYPENLYLKDEVENSGQTVKHIAKVLGVSRKVVSDTINGHYKGTNIIPLLKSHLKIK' A
#
# COMPACT_ATOMS: atom_id res chain seq x y z
N MET A 1 -2.68 4.30 -28.34
CA MET A 1 -3.06 4.26 -26.90
C MET A 1 -1.78 4.31 -26.07
N THR A 2 -1.36 5.50 -25.63
CA THR A 2 -0.18 5.66 -24.78
C THR A 2 -0.57 5.25 -23.36
N LEU A 3 -0.12 4.06 -22.94
CA LEU A 3 -0.14 3.64 -21.55
C LEU A 3 0.60 4.72 -20.75
N SER A 4 -0.16 5.57 -20.08
CA SER A 4 0.37 6.57 -19.17
C SER A 4 1.09 5.77 -18.08
N LYS A 5 2.41 5.65 -18.17
CA LYS A 5 3.25 5.25 -17.03
C LYS A 5 2.92 6.27 -15.94
N GLN A 6 1.97 5.94 -15.07
CA GLN A 6 1.72 6.71 -13.86
C GLN A 6 3.06 6.74 -13.15
N LYS A 7 3.77 7.87 -13.25
CA LYS A 7 5.01 8.08 -12.53
C LYS A 7 4.67 7.84 -11.06
N MET A 8 5.26 6.79 -10.48
CA MET A 8 5.18 6.57 -9.05
C MET A 8 5.58 7.87 -8.36
N LYS A 9 4.64 8.44 -7.62
CA LYS A 9 4.80 9.73 -6.94
C LYS A 9 5.56 9.57 -5.62
N TYR A 10 5.52 8.38 -5.04
CA TYR A 10 6.05 8.03 -3.72
C TYR A 10 6.79 6.69 -3.80
N PRO A 11 7.97 6.64 -4.44
CA PRO A 11 8.77 5.42 -4.54
C PRO A 11 9.20 4.90 -3.17
N GLU A 12 9.31 5.77 -2.17
CA GLU A 12 9.54 5.43 -0.78
C GLU A 12 8.49 4.50 -0.17
N ASN A 13 7.32 4.34 -0.77
CA ASN A 13 6.29 3.42 -0.29
C ASN A 13 6.42 2.00 -0.86
N LEU A 14 7.35 1.77 -1.80
CA LEU A 14 7.50 0.47 -2.45
C LEU A 14 7.85 -0.65 -1.48
N TYR A 15 8.60 -0.36 -0.40
CA TYR A 15 8.90 -1.39 0.62
C TYR A 15 7.63 -1.96 1.26
N LEU A 16 6.53 -1.20 1.31
CA LEU A 16 5.27 -1.69 1.88
C LEU A 16 4.69 -2.83 1.02
N LYS A 17 4.99 -2.85 -0.27
CA LYS A 17 4.56 -3.94 -1.14
C LYS A 17 5.24 -5.24 -0.71
N ASP A 18 6.55 -5.23 -0.58
CA ASP A 18 7.33 -6.37 -0.10
C ASP A 18 6.87 -6.81 1.30
N GLU A 19 6.60 -5.89 2.21
CA GLU A 19 6.13 -6.22 3.57
C GLU A 19 4.73 -6.86 3.56
N VAL A 20 3.83 -6.38 2.68
CA VAL A 20 2.50 -6.99 2.50
C VAL A 20 2.62 -8.41 1.93
N GLU A 21 3.52 -8.62 0.96
CA GLU A 21 3.78 -9.95 0.41
C GLU A 21 4.43 -10.88 1.44
N ASN A 22 5.42 -10.40 2.21
CA ASN A 22 6.07 -11.14 3.30
C ASN A 22 5.11 -11.52 4.43
N SER A 23 4.12 -10.66 4.73
CA SER A 23 3.10 -10.98 5.73
C SER A 23 2.12 -12.07 5.26
N GLY A 24 2.15 -12.47 3.97
CA GLY A 24 1.22 -13.44 3.40
C GLY A 24 -0.24 -12.95 3.35
N GLN A 25 -0.48 -11.66 3.59
CA GLN A 25 -1.82 -11.09 3.62
C GLN A 25 -2.17 -10.47 2.27
N THR A 26 -3.43 -10.68 1.85
CA THR A 26 -3.91 -10.02 0.63
C THR A 26 -4.25 -8.56 0.90
N VAL A 27 -3.96 -7.68 -0.06
CA VAL A 27 -4.40 -6.26 -0.06
C VAL A 27 -5.88 -6.09 0.27
N LYS A 28 -6.75 -7.04 -0.18
CA LYS A 28 -8.19 -7.03 0.13
C LYS A 28 -8.47 -7.25 1.62
N HIS A 29 -7.70 -8.11 2.27
CA HIS A 29 -7.84 -8.39 3.70
C HIS A 29 -7.38 -7.19 4.51
N ILE A 30 -6.20 -6.65 4.21
CA ILE A 30 -5.64 -5.47 4.87
C ILE A 30 -6.60 -4.27 4.74
N ALA A 31 -7.11 -4.03 3.52
CA ALA A 31 -8.10 -2.99 3.28
C ALA A 31 -9.35 -3.16 4.16
N LYS A 32 -9.83 -4.40 4.34
CA LYS A 32 -10.99 -4.70 5.19
C LYS A 32 -10.70 -4.48 6.67
N VAL A 33 -9.53 -4.88 7.16
CA VAL A 33 -9.12 -4.67 8.56
C VAL A 33 -8.92 -3.19 8.87
N LEU A 34 -8.31 -2.45 7.94
CA LEU A 34 -8.06 -1.02 8.09
C LEU A 34 -9.28 -0.14 7.78
N GLY A 35 -10.39 -0.73 7.30
CA GLY A 35 -11.61 0.02 6.95
C GLY A 35 -11.42 0.95 5.75
N VAL A 36 -10.47 0.68 4.86
CA VAL A 36 -10.18 1.50 3.69
C VAL A 36 -10.48 0.75 2.39
N SER A 37 -10.61 1.51 1.30
CA SER A 37 -10.78 0.90 -0.02
C SER A 37 -9.52 0.15 -0.47
N ARG A 38 -9.70 -1.05 -1.05
CA ARG A 38 -8.62 -1.87 -1.65
C ARG A 38 -7.74 -1.06 -2.59
N LYS A 39 -8.37 -0.20 -3.39
CA LYS A 39 -7.66 0.68 -4.35
C LYS A 39 -6.67 1.60 -3.64
N VAL A 40 -7.04 2.16 -2.50
CA VAL A 40 -6.16 3.08 -1.75
C VAL A 40 -4.96 2.33 -1.16
N VAL A 41 -5.16 1.11 -0.65
CA VAL A 41 -4.03 0.27 -0.20
C VAL A 41 -3.12 -0.06 -1.38
N SER A 42 -3.70 -0.47 -2.52
CA SER A 42 -2.96 -0.76 -3.74
C SER A 42 -2.17 0.45 -4.24
N ASP A 43 -2.79 1.62 -4.35
CA ASP A 43 -2.12 2.85 -4.77
C ASP A 43 -1.03 3.27 -3.75
N THR A 44 -1.22 2.98 -2.46
CA THR A 44 -0.21 3.27 -1.43
C THR A 44 1.03 2.39 -1.61
N ILE A 45 0.86 1.06 -1.64
CA ILE A 45 1.99 0.11 -1.76
C ILE A 45 2.70 0.21 -3.12
N ASN A 46 2.00 0.64 -4.17
CA ASN A 46 2.60 0.89 -5.48
C ASN A 46 3.16 2.32 -5.62
N GLY A 47 3.21 3.11 -4.54
CA GLY A 47 3.80 4.46 -4.58
C GLY A 47 3.04 5.47 -5.44
N HIS A 48 1.78 5.21 -5.76
CA HIS A 48 0.89 6.15 -6.47
C HIS A 48 0.19 7.12 -5.52
N TYR A 49 0.04 6.72 -4.25
CA TYR A 49 -0.60 7.50 -3.20
C TYR A 49 0.33 7.67 -2.00
N LYS A 50 0.35 8.88 -1.43
CA LYS A 50 1.20 9.21 -0.27
C LYS A 50 0.88 8.32 0.92
N GLY A 51 -0.40 8.00 1.13
CA GLY A 51 -0.83 7.08 2.17
C GLY A 51 -0.54 7.59 3.59
N THR A 52 -0.44 8.90 3.84
CA THR A 52 0.01 9.44 5.15
C THR A 52 -0.78 8.89 6.34
N ASN A 53 -2.07 8.64 6.18
CA ASN A 53 -2.91 8.01 7.21
C ASN A 53 -2.88 6.47 7.16
N ILE A 54 -2.61 5.87 6.00
CA ILE A 54 -2.65 4.41 5.81
C ILE A 54 -1.31 3.77 6.16
N ILE A 55 -0.18 4.38 5.84
CA ILE A 55 1.16 3.87 6.15
C ILE A 55 1.32 3.52 7.63
N PRO A 56 1.02 4.41 8.61
CA PRO A 56 1.15 4.05 10.03
C PRO A 56 0.20 2.92 10.43
N LEU A 57 -1.01 2.88 9.88
CA LEU A 57 -1.97 1.81 10.11
C LEU A 57 -1.49 0.47 9.53
N LEU A 58 -0.94 0.49 8.32
CA LEU A 58 -0.38 -0.66 7.62
C LEU A 58 0.82 -1.21 8.38
N LYS A 59 1.74 -0.33 8.81
CA LYS A 59 2.90 -0.69 9.64
C LYS A 59 2.49 -1.31 10.97
N SER A 60 1.51 -0.70 11.65
CA SER A 60 0.99 -1.22 12.91
C SER A 60 0.35 -2.60 12.73
N HIS A 61 -0.40 -2.80 11.64
CA HIS A 61 -1.04 -4.08 11.34
C HIS A 61 -0.03 -5.18 10.96
N LEU A 62 0.93 -4.84 10.11
CA LEU A 62 1.98 -5.74 9.63
C LEU A 62 3.14 -5.90 10.64
N LYS A 63 3.07 -5.20 11.79
CA LYS A 63 4.10 -5.17 12.86
C LYS A 63 5.51 -4.80 12.35
N ILE A 64 5.54 -3.88 11.39
CA ILE A 64 6.77 -3.36 10.78
C ILE A 64 7.30 -2.25 11.69
N LYS A 65 8.57 -2.37 12.10
CA LYS A 65 9.22 -1.46 13.04
C LYS A 65 9.70 -0.17 12.38
#